data_AF-A0A4Z2ENL5-F1
#
_entry.id   AF-A0A4Z2ENL5-F1
#
_cell.length_a   1.000
_cell.length_b   1.000
_cell.length_c   1.000
_cell.angle_alpha   90.00
_cell.angle_beta   90.00
_cell.angle_gamma   90.00
#
_symmetry.space_group_name_H-M   'P 1'
#
loop_
_entity.id
_entity.type
_entity.pdbx_description
1 polymer ?
#
loop_
_entity_poly.entity_id
_entity_poly.type
_entity_poly.pdbx_seq_one_letter_code
_entity_poly.pdbx_strand_id
1 'polypeptide(L)'
;MQSGIIHAAEEKDWKTAYSYFFEAFEGYDSIDHPKAVTSLKYMLLCKIVLNLPEEVQGLISGKLGLRHSGREASTNHTDAMKSVAQACKNRSLADFETALTEYRAELRDDPIISTHLVKLYDNLLEQNLIRVIEPFSRVQADVERKLSQMILDEKFHGILDQGEGVLIIFEEPPVDKTYGAALETIQNMSKVVDSLYNKAKKLT
;
A
#
# COMPACT_ATOMS: atom_id res chain seq x y z
N MET A 1 15.87 14.24 9.67
CA MET A 1 14.40 14.31 9.88
C MET A 1 13.66 14.81 8.63
N GLN A 2 13.90 16.04 8.15
CA GLN A 2 13.21 16.56 6.95
C GLN A 2 13.50 15.75 5.67
N SER A 3 14.73 15.28 5.47
CA SER A 3 15.06 14.40 4.33
C SER A 3 14.29 13.08 4.37
N GLY A 4 14.14 12.46 5.54
CA GLY A 4 13.34 11.24 5.71
C GLY A 4 11.85 11.45 5.44
N ILE A 5 11.32 12.63 5.75
CA ILE A 5 9.93 13.01 5.44
C ILE A 5 9.74 13.14 3.92
N ILE A 6 10.70 13.71 3.19
CA ILE A 6 10.63 13.83 1.73
C ILE A 6 10.67 12.44 1.08
N HIS A 7 11.60 11.57 1.48
CA HIS A 7 11.66 10.19 0.95
C HIS A 7 10.41 9.36 1.29
N ALA A 8 9.83 9.54 2.48
CA ALA A 8 8.58 8.89 2.88
C ALA A 8 7.34 9.43 2.13
N ALA A 9 7.32 10.73 1.82
CA ALA A 9 6.19 11.39 1.17
C ALA A 9 6.21 11.24 -0.36
N GLU A 10 7.39 11.36 -0.99
CA GLU A 10 7.52 11.50 -2.45
C GLU A 10 8.06 10.24 -3.14
N GLU A 11 9.02 9.53 -2.56
CA GLU A 11 9.75 8.46 -3.27
C GLU A 11 9.27 7.03 -2.95
N LYS A 12 8.37 6.86 -1.96
CA LYS A 12 7.94 5.55 -1.44
C LYS A 12 9.10 4.63 -1.01
N ASP A 13 10.30 5.16 -0.82
CA ASP A 13 11.45 4.39 -0.34
C ASP A 13 11.52 4.43 1.18
N TRP A 14 10.79 3.50 1.78
CA TRP A 14 10.66 3.35 3.23
C TRP A 14 11.93 2.83 3.90
N LYS A 15 12.81 2.14 3.16
CA LYS A 15 14.06 1.61 3.72
C LYS A 15 15.06 2.73 3.91
N THR A 16 15.20 3.60 2.91
CA THR A 16 16.07 4.77 2.97
C THR A 16 15.52 5.80 3.95
N ALA A 17 14.20 6.03 3.96
CA ALA A 17 13.57 6.90 4.95
C ALA A 17 13.81 6.42 6.39
N TYR A 18 13.74 5.11 6.65
CA TYR A 18 14.05 4.53 7.96
C TYR A 18 15.47 4.87 8.42
N SER A 19 16.48 4.72 7.56
CA SER A 19 17.87 5.06 7.90
C SER A 19 18.02 6.53 8.29
N TYR A 20 17.40 7.46 7.55
CA TYR A 20 17.41 8.87 7.88
C TYR A 20 16.66 9.23 9.17
N PHE A 21 15.62 8.47 9.50
CA PHE A 21 14.92 8.63 10.79
C PHE A 21 15.73 8.04 11.95
N PHE A 22 16.44 6.93 11.74
CA PHE A 22 17.32 6.31 12.72
C PHE A 22 18.50 7.22 13.09
N GLU A 23 19.21 7.76 12.10
CA GLU A 23 20.30 8.72 12.33
C GLU A 23 19.80 9.98 13.05
N ALA A 24 18.63 10.49 12.67
CA ALA A 24 18.02 11.63 13.34
C ALA A 24 17.60 11.30 14.78
N PHE A 25 17.16 10.07 15.03
CA PHE A 25 16.79 9.60 16.36
C PHE A 25 18.02 9.50 17.28
N GLU A 26 19.13 8.89 16.84
CA GLU A 26 20.37 8.82 17.62
C GLU A 26 20.93 10.23 17.93
N GLY A 27 20.84 11.13 16.95
CA GLY A 27 21.22 12.54 17.13
C GLY A 27 20.36 13.28 18.16
N TYR A 28 19.05 12.99 18.24
CA TYR A 28 18.14 13.61 19.22
C TYR A 28 18.13 12.95 20.60
N ASP A 29 18.37 11.63 20.66
CA ASP A 29 18.52 10.88 21.92
C ASP A 29 19.78 11.34 22.68
N SER A 30 20.87 11.62 21.96
CA SER A 30 22.11 12.14 22.53
C SER A 30 21.96 13.50 23.24
N ILE A 31 20.92 14.26 22.91
CA ILE A 31 20.64 15.59 23.46
C ILE A 31 19.30 15.67 24.23
N ASP A 32 18.65 14.53 24.50
CA ASP A 32 17.32 14.39 25.14
C ASP A 32 16.26 15.37 24.59
N HIS A 33 16.28 15.63 23.27
CA HIS A 33 15.35 16.58 22.67
C HIS A 33 13.96 15.95 22.52
N PRO A 34 12.85 16.69 22.76
CA PRO A 34 11.48 16.18 22.60
C PRO A 34 11.14 15.69 21.18
N LYS A 35 12.02 15.93 20.19
CA LYS A 35 11.86 15.46 18.81
C LYS A 35 12.28 14.00 18.63
N ALA A 36 12.99 13.41 19.60
CA ALA A 36 13.31 11.98 19.60
C ALA A 36 12.04 11.13 19.56
N VAL A 37 10.99 11.52 20.29
CA VAL A 37 9.68 10.85 20.28
C VAL A 37 9.03 10.92 18.90
N THR A 38 9.10 12.06 18.21
CA THR A 38 8.58 12.20 16.84
C THR A 38 9.38 11.36 15.83
N SER A 39 10.71 11.33 15.93
CA SER A 39 11.54 10.46 15.08
C SER A 39 11.21 8.98 15.29
N LEU A 40 10.99 8.56 16.55
CA LEU A 40 10.58 7.19 16.87
C LEU A 40 9.23 6.85 16.23
N LYS A 41 8.24 7.76 16.25
CA LYS A 41 6.95 7.56 15.56
C LYS A 41 7.14 7.27 14.07
N TYR A 42 7.97 8.05 13.39
CA TYR A 42 8.20 7.84 11.95
C TYR A 42 8.95 6.54 11.68
N MET A 43 9.91 6.15 12.52
CA MET A 43 10.58 4.86 12.40
C MET A 43 9.59 3.69 12.52
N LEU A 44 8.70 3.74 13.53
CA LEU A 44 7.67 2.72 13.72
C LEU A 44 6.71 2.68 12.53
N LEU A 45 6.25 3.85 12.06
CA LEU A 45 5.39 3.95 10.88
C LEU A 45 6.03 3.33 9.64
N CYS A 46 7.31 3.60 9.37
CA CYS A 46 8.03 2.99 8.24
C CYS A 46 8.01 1.47 8.31
N LYS A 47 8.20 0.89 9.51
CA LYS A 47 8.19 -0.56 9.71
C LYS A 47 6.79 -1.16 9.56
N ILE A 48 5.75 -0.44 9.99
CA ILE A 48 4.35 -0.83 9.78
C ILE A 48 4.03 -0.84 8.27
N VAL A 49 4.43 0.21 7.53
CA VAL A 49 4.21 0.31 6.08
C VAL A 49 5.00 -0.75 5.30
N LEU A 50 6.19 -1.14 5.79
CA LEU A 50 6.97 -2.24 5.24
C LEU A 50 6.39 -3.64 5.54
N ASN A 51 5.22 -3.74 6.19
CA ASN A 51 4.59 -5.00 6.60
C ASN A 51 5.47 -5.85 7.54
N LEU A 52 6.25 -5.21 8.41
CA LEU A 52 7.11 -5.87 9.40
C LEU A 52 6.64 -5.58 10.84
N PRO A 53 5.46 -6.08 11.26
CA PRO A 53 4.91 -5.79 12.58
C PRO A 53 5.72 -6.40 13.74
N GLU A 54 6.51 -7.44 13.48
CA GLU A 54 7.37 -8.08 14.49
C GLU A 54 8.56 -7.21 14.86
N GLU A 55 9.13 -6.49 13.89
CA GLU A 55 10.19 -5.52 14.14
C GLU A 55 9.69 -4.31 14.95
N VAL A 56 8.42 -3.93 14.76
CA VAL A 56 7.76 -2.88 15.58
C VAL A 56 7.68 -3.31 17.03
N GLN A 57 7.20 -4.53 17.31
CA GLN A 57 7.15 -5.07 18.67
C GLN A 57 8.55 -5.21 19.29
N GLY A 58 9.54 -5.63 18.50
CA GLY A 58 10.94 -5.71 18.91
C GLY A 58 11.57 -4.35 19.23
N LEU A 59 11.26 -3.31 18.43
CA LEU A 59 11.75 -1.93 18.66
C LEU A 59 11.15 -1.31 19.92
N ILE A 60 9.85 -1.53 20.18
CA ILE A 60 9.17 -1.05 21.38
C ILE A 60 9.69 -1.76 22.64
N SER A 61 9.92 -3.08 22.55
CA SER A 61 10.44 -3.89 23.66
C SER A 61 11.96 -3.73 23.85
N GLY A 62 12.64 -3.09 22.90
CA GLY A 62 14.08 -2.84 22.94
C GLY A 62 14.48 -1.71 23.88
N LYS A 63 15.80 -1.58 24.12
CA LYS A 63 16.41 -0.56 24.99
C LYS A 63 15.99 0.88 24.64
N LEU A 64 15.77 1.18 23.36
CA LEU A 64 15.44 2.52 22.87
C LEU A 64 13.96 2.88 23.13
N GLY A 65 13.06 1.90 22.95
CA GLY A 65 11.64 2.03 23.28
C GLY A 65 11.44 2.19 24.79
N LEU A 66 12.01 1.29 25.60
CA LEU A 66 11.88 1.32 27.06
C LEU A 66 12.40 2.62 27.72
N ARG A 67 13.42 3.27 27.14
CA ARG A 67 13.95 4.54 27.64
C ARG A 67 13.01 5.72 27.39
N HIS A 68 12.32 5.74 26.26
CA HIS A 68 11.40 6.81 25.91
C HIS A 68 9.97 6.52 26.39
N SER A 69 9.58 5.25 26.51
CA SER A 69 8.32 4.79 27.14
C SER A 69 8.22 5.11 28.64
N GLY A 70 9.26 5.65 29.28
CA GLY A 70 9.17 6.15 30.66
C GLY A 70 8.52 7.54 30.79
N ARG A 71 8.31 8.27 29.69
CA ARG A 71 7.59 9.55 29.66
C ARG A 71 6.14 9.28 29.23
N GLU A 72 5.15 9.63 30.06
CA GLU A 72 3.70 9.34 29.88
C GLU A 72 3.12 9.80 28.52
N ALA A 73 3.73 10.77 27.83
CA ALA A 73 3.33 11.17 26.48
C ALA A 73 3.84 10.20 25.39
N SER A 74 4.96 9.51 25.63
CA SER A 74 5.52 8.54 24.70
C SER A 74 4.83 7.17 24.79
N THR A 75 4.25 6.82 25.94
CA THR A 75 3.54 5.53 26.12
C THR A 75 2.35 5.44 25.19
N ASN A 76 1.49 6.46 25.19
CA ASN A 76 0.31 6.48 24.33
C ASN A 76 0.70 6.42 22.84
N HIS A 77 1.77 7.12 22.45
CA HIS A 77 2.27 7.11 21.08
C HIS A 77 2.81 5.74 20.64
N THR A 78 3.54 5.05 21.53
CA THR A 78 4.04 3.70 21.28
C THR A 78 2.91 2.67 21.29
N ASP A 79 1.92 2.85 22.16
CA ASP A 79 0.76 1.97 22.31
C ASP A 79 -0.17 2.10 21.10
N ALA A 80 -0.39 3.32 20.58
CA ALA A 80 -1.09 3.56 19.33
C ALA A 80 -0.43 2.82 18.17
N MET A 81 0.89 2.97 18.00
CA MET A 81 1.64 2.30 16.94
C MET A 81 1.66 0.77 17.11
N LYS A 82 1.66 0.28 18.35
CA LYS A 82 1.57 -1.15 18.66
C LYS A 82 0.21 -1.73 18.30
N SER A 83 -0.88 -1.04 18.65
CA SER A 83 -2.25 -1.43 18.33
C SER A 83 -2.47 -1.44 16.82
N VAL A 84 -2.00 -0.41 16.12
CA VAL A 84 -2.00 -0.34 14.65
C VAL A 84 -1.20 -1.50 14.04
N ALA A 85 0.01 -1.76 14.52
CA ALA A 85 0.83 -2.87 14.03
C ALA A 85 0.18 -4.24 14.27
N GLN A 86 -0.50 -4.43 15.42
CA GLN A 86 -1.21 -5.65 15.73
C GLN A 86 -2.46 -5.82 14.86
N ALA A 87 -3.21 -4.74 14.58
CA ALA A 87 -4.33 -4.75 13.66
C ALA A 87 -3.87 -5.11 12.23
N CYS A 88 -2.74 -4.56 11.78
CA CYS A 88 -2.12 -4.94 10.50
C CYS A 88 -1.69 -6.42 10.49
N LYS A 89 -1.12 -6.92 11.59
CA LYS A 89 -0.71 -8.32 11.72
C LYS A 89 -1.91 -9.27 11.64
N ASN A 90 -2.99 -8.93 12.34
CA ASN A 90 -4.24 -9.70 12.36
C ASN A 90 -5.10 -9.47 11.11
N ARG A 91 -4.74 -8.49 10.27
CA ARG A 91 -5.50 -7.99 9.12
C ARG A 91 -6.95 -7.60 9.46
N SER A 92 -7.20 -7.18 10.70
CA SER A 92 -8.52 -6.82 11.20
C SER A 92 -8.78 -5.33 10.96
N LEU A 93 -9.74 -5.02 10.09
CA LEU A 93 -10.21 -3.65 9.85
C LEU A 93 -10.90 -3.06 11.09
N ALA A 94 -11.66 -3.89 11.82
CA ALA A 94 -12.37 -3.44 13.02
C ALA A 94 -11.39 -3.00 14.13
N ASP A 95 -10.30 -3.76 14.33
CA ASP A 95 -9.27 -3.41 15.31
C ASP A 95 -8.54 -2.13 14.88
N PHE A 96 -8.33 -1.96 13.57
CA PHE A 96 -7.70 -0.77 13.00
C PHE A 96 -8.54 0.49 13.19
N GLU A 97 -9.85 0.41 12.93
CA GLU A 97 -10.79 1.52 13.17
C GLU A 97 -10.88 1.87 14.66
N THR A 98 -10.94 0.85 15.52
CA THR A 98 -10.97 1.05 16.98
C THR A 98 -9.71 1.80 17.45
N ALA A 99 -8.53 1.38 16.99
CA ALA A 99 -7.28 2.06 17.28
C ALA A 99 -7.24 3.51 16.74
N LEU A 100 -7.78 3.76 15.54
CA LEU A 100 -7.89 5.12 15.00
C LEU A 100 -8.81 6.02 15.82
N THR A 101 -9.91 5.48 16.36
CA THR A 101 -10.83 6.25 17.21
C THR A 101 -10.27 6.54 18.60
N GLU A 102 -9.60 5.56 19.22
CA GLU A 102 -9.05 5.67 20.56
C GLU A 102 -7.83 6.62 20.59
N TYR A 103 -6.92 6.48 19.62
CA TYR A 103 -5.68 7.26 19.55
C TYR A 103 -5.77 8.45 18.59
N ARG A 104 -6.98 8.98 18.36
CA ARG A 104 -7.24 10.06 17.38
C ARG A 104 -6.39 11.30 17.60
N ALA A 105 -6.17 11.70 18.85
CA ALA A 105 -5.35 12.87 19.19
C ALA A 105 -3.93 12.69 18.65
N GLU A 106 -3.38 11.48 18.70
CA GLU A 106 -1.96 11.27 18.44
C GLU A 106 -1.64 10.92 16.99
N LEU A 107 -2.62 10.30 16.32
CA LEU A 107 -2.53 9.86 14.93
C LEU A 107 -2.96 10.95 13.93
N ARG A 108 -3.80 11.90 14.38
CA ARG A 108 -4.33 13.00 13.53
C ARG A 108 -3.57 14.31 13.68
N ASP A 109 -2.81 14.49 14.76
CA ASP A 109 -1.98 15.67 14.97
C ASP A 109 -0.86 15.79 13.93
N ASP A 110 -0.43 14.66 13.34
CA ASP A 110 0.62 14.65 12.32
C ASP A 110 0.04 14.35 10.91
N PRO A 111 0.12 15.32 9.98
CA PRO A 111 -0.42 15.16 8.63
C PRO A 111 0.29 14.07 7.81
N ILE A 112 1.57 13.79 8.09
CA ILE A 112 2.34 12.75 7.41
C ILE A 112 1.79 11.38 7.84
N ILE A 113 1.65 11.18 9.16
CA ILE A 113 1.11 9.94 9.73
C ILE A 113 -0.31 9.71 9.21
N SER A 114 -1.18 10.72 9.27
CA SER A 114 -2.56 10.61 8.77
C SER A 114 -2.63 10.21 7.30
N THR A 115 -1.76 10.76 6.45
CA THR A 115 -1.74 10.42 5.01
C THR A 115 -1.34 8.96 4.79
N HIS A 116 -0.37 8.46 5.56
CA HIS A 116 0.08 7.08 5.45
C HIS A 116 -0.88 6.07 6.08
N LEU A 117 -1.59 6.44 7.15
CA LEU A 117 -2.64 5.61 7.73
C LEU A 117 -3.81 5.40 6.77
N VAL A 118 -4.21 6.43 6.01
CA VAL A 118 -5.26 6.29 4.98
C VAL A 118 -4.80 5.32 3.89
N LYS A 119 -3.57 5.48 3.38
CA LYS A 119 -3.01 4.54 2.38
C LYS A 119 -2.93 3.11 2.91
N LEU A 120 -2.62 2.95 4.19
CA LEU A 120 -2.51 1.65 4.81
C LEU A 120 -3.89 1.02 5.06
N TYR A 121 -4.90 1.82 5.43
CA TYR A 121 -6.30 1.40 5.48
C TYR A 121 -6.79 0.93 4.12
N ASP A 122 -6.53 1.70 3.06
CA ASP A 122 -6.88 1.34 1.68
C ASP A 122 -6.26 0.00 1.26
N ASN A 123 -4.96 -0.19 1.54
CA ASN A 123 -4.26 -1.43 1.22
C ASN A 123 -4.83 -2.63 2.01
N LEU A 124 -5.09 -2.44 3.31
CA LEU A 124 -5.66 -3.51 4.14
C LEU A 124 -7.07 -3.89 3.68
N LEU A 125 -7.88 -2.88 3.31
CA LEU A 125 -9.21 -3.09 2.75
C LEU A 125 -9.14 -3.84 1.42
N GLU A 126 -8.24 -3.44 0.52
CA GLU A 126 -8.02 -4.10 -0.76
C GLU A 126 -7.62 -5.58 -0.59
N GLN A 127 -6.66 -5.86 0.30
CA GLN A 127 -6.24 -7.24 0.57
C GLN A 127 -7.37 -8.10 1.14
N ASN A 128 -8.17 -7.53 2.05
CA ASN A 128 -9.32 -8.21 2.62
C ASN A 128 -10.42 -8.44 1.58
N LEU A 129 -10.67 -7.46 0.71
CA LEU A 129 -11.64 -7.58 -0.39
C LEU A 129 -11.22 -8.69 -1.36
N ILE A 130 -9.97 -8.72 -1.83
CA ILE A 130 -9.49 -9.77 -2.75
C ILE A 130 -9.73 -11.17 -2.16
N ARG A 131 -9.42 -11.36 -0.87
CA ARG A 131 -9.60 -12.65 -0.21
C ARG A 131 -11.08 -13.06 -0.07
N VAL A 132 -11.97 -12.11 0.20
CA VAL A 132 -13.41 -12.38 0.30
C VAL A 132 -13.99 -12.64 -1.08
N ILE A 133 -13.46 -12.01 -2.13
CA ILE A 133 -14.00 -12.02 -3.49
C ILE A 133 -13.50 -13.24 -4.28
N GLU A 134 -12.25 -13.66 -4.10
CA GLU A 134 -11.63 -14.81 -4.80
C GLU A 134 -12.48 -16.10 -4.83
N PRO A 135 -13.12 -16.57 -3.73
CA PRO A 135 -13.88 -17.82 -3.75
C PRO A 135 -15.30 -17.72 -4.34
N PHE A 136 -15.83 -16.53 -4.64
CA PHE A 136 -17.23 -16.36 -5.04
C PHE A 136 -17.37 -15.70 -6.41
N SER A 137 -18.05 -16.36 -7.36
CA SER A 137 -18.32 -15.74 -8.67
C SER A 137 -19.31 -14.58 -8.64
N ARG A 138 -20.13 -14.49 -7.59
CA ARG A 138 -21.13 -13.42 -7.38
C ARG A 138 -21.13 -13.00 -5.92
N VAL A 139 -20.89 -11.72 -5.66
CA VAL A 139 -20.87 -11.16 -4.30
C VAL A 139 -21.77 -9.93 -4.26
N GLN A 140 -22.72 -9.89 -3.33
CA GLN A 140 -23.44 -8.66 -3.02
C GLN A 140 -22.53 -7.77 -2.17
N ALA A 141 -22.19 -6.59 -2.66
CA ALA A 141 -21.21 -5.73 -2.01
C ALA A 141 -21.70 -4.29 -1.93
N ASP A 142 -21.69 -3.75 -0.71
CA ASP A 142 -22.07 -2.36 -0.41
C ASP A 142 -20.91 -1.36 -0.68
N VAL A 143 -19.73 -1.87 -1.06
CA VAL A 143 -18.49 -1.09 -1.22
C VAL A 143 -18.21 -0.80 -2.70
N GLU A 144 -19.21 -0.25 -3.40
CA GLU A 144 -19.20 -0.05 -4.86
C GLU A 144 -17.95 0.70 -5.36
N ARG A 145 -17.70 1.89 -4.79
CA ARG A 145 -16.65 2.80 -5.26
C ARG A 145 -15.26 2.18 -5.21
N LYS A 146 -14.95 1.44 -4.15
CA LYS A 146 -13.64 0.81 -3.97
C LYS A 146 -13.48 -0.37 -4.92
N LEU A 147 -14.53 -1.16 -5.13
CA LEU A 147 -14.52 -2.26 -6.10
C LEU A 147 -14.37 -1.75 -7.54
N SER A 148 -15.07 -0.68 -7.91
CA SER A 148 -14.87 -0.03 -9.22
C SER A 148 -13.43 0.43 -9.41
N GLN A 149 -12.81 1.02 -8.39
CA GLN A 149 -11.40 1.42 -8.45
C GLN A 149 -10.48 0.21 -8.62
N MET A 150 -10.71 -0.89 -7.89
CA MET A 150 -9.88 -2.10 -8.00
C MET A 150 -10.01 -2.80 -9.36
N ILE A 151 -11.18 -2.74 -10.00
CA ILE A 151 -11.39 -3.22 -11.37
C ILE A 151 -10.61 -2.36 -12.36
N LEU A 152 -10.65 -1.03 -12.20
CA LEU A 152 -9.89 -0.09 -13.03
C LEU A 152 -8.37 -0.24 -12.86
N ASP A 153 -7.93 -0.59 -11.65
CA ASP A 153 -6.51 -0.87 -11.32
C ASP A 153 -6.06 -2.29 -11.76
N GLU A 154 -6.88 -3.01 -12.53
CA GLU A 154 -6.62 -4.36 -13.05
C GLU A 154 -6.24 -5.38 -11.97
N LYS A 155 -6.74 -5.22 -10.74
CA LYS A 155 -6.44 -6.15 -9.63
C LYS A 155 -7.20 -7.46 -9.71
N PHE A 156 -8.40 -7.42 -10.26
CA PHE A 156 -9.22 -8.58 -10.56
C PHE A 156 -10.16 -8.26 -11.71
N HIS A 157 -10.58 -9.29 -12.44
CA HIS A 157 -11.48 -9.15 -13.58
C HIS A 157 -12.92 -9.32 -13.12
N GLY A 158 -13.72 -8.27 -13.22
CA GLY A 158 -15.11 -8.31 -12.80
C GLY A 158 -15.94 -7.18 -13.38
N ILE A 159 -17.24 -7.39 -13.44
CA ILE A 159 -18.22 -6.36 -13.80
C ILE A 159 -19.12 -6.15 -12.59
N LEU A 160 -19.38 -4.89 -12.30
CA LEU A 160 -20.31 -4.48 -11.26
C LEU A 160 -21.69 -4.26 -11.90
N ASP A 161 -22.69 -5.02 -11.45
CA ASP A 161 -24.09 -4.82 -11.83
C ASP A 161 -24.76 -3.87 -10.84
N GLN A 162 -24.94 -2.61 -11.25
CA GLN A 162 -25.57 -1.56 -10.43
C GLN A 162 -27.07 -1.78 -10.21
N GLY A 163 -27.75 -2.57 -11.05
CA GLY A 163 -29.19 -2.83 -10.90
C GLY A 163 -29.49 -3.75 -9.72
N GLU A 164 -28.71 -4.82 -9.59
CA GLU A 164 -28.87 -5.83 -8.54
C GLU A 164 -27.91 -5.63 -7.35
N GLY A 165 -26.93 -4.72 -7.47
CA GLY A 165 -25.92 -4.48 -6.43
C GLY A 165 -24.94 -5.65 -6.27
N VAL A 166 -24.65 -6.37 -7.37
CA VAL A 166 -23.84 -7.59 -7.36
C VAL A 166 -22.57 -7.39 -8.17
N LEU A 167 -21.44 -7.77 -7.57
CA LEU A 167 -20.16 -7.92 -8.26
C LEU A 167 -20.12 -9.32 -8.90
N ILE A 168 -19.91 -9.37 -10.21
CA ILE A 168 -19.69 -10.61 -10.97
C ILE A 168 -18.21 -10.68 -11.33
N ILE A 169 -17.54 -11.72 -10.87
CA ILE A 169 -16.12 -11.95 -11.14
C ILE A 169 -16.00 -12.90 -12.32
N PHE A 170 -15.07 -12.60 -13.22
CA PHE A 170 -14.69 -13.47 -14.31
C PHE A 170 -13.29 -14.02 -14.06
N GLU A 171 -13.09 -15.30 -14.35
CA GLU A 171 -11.74 -15.81 -14.55
C GLU A 171 -11.18 -15.18 -15.82
N GLU A 172 -9.89 -14.81 -15.79
CA GLU A 172 -9.24 -14.30 -17.01
C GLU A 172 -9.42 -15.31 -18.14
N PRO A 173 -10.05 -14.91 -19.26
CA PRO A 173 -10.10 -15.78 -20.41
C PRO A 173 -8.64 -16.03 -20.87
N PRO A 174 -8.23 -17.29 -21.07
CA PRO A 174 -6.89 -17.57 -21.53
C PRO A 174 -6.68 -16.85 -22.86
N VAL A 175 -5.74 -15.89 -22.87
CA VAL A 175 -5.40 -15.14 -24.08
C VAL A 175 -4.80 -16.14 -25.05
N ASP A 176 -5.55 -16.49 -26.08
CA ASP A 176 -5.09 -17.46 -27.06
C ASP A 176 -3.94 -16.84 -27.86
N LYS A 177 -2.73 -17.36 -27.62
CA LYS A 177 -1.49 -16.97 -28.29
C LYS A 177 -1.61 -17.09 -29.81
N THR A 178 -2.54 -17.91 -30.29
CA THR A 178 -2.86 -18.09 -31.71
C THR A 178 -3.42 -16.83 -32.34
N TYR A 179 -4.30 -16.09 -31.64
CA TYR A 179 -4.84 -14.82 -32.16
C TYR A 179 -3.76 -13.74 -32.27
N GLY A 180 -2.84 -13.67 -31.30
CA GLY A 180 -1.68 -12.77 -31.36
C GLY A 180 -0.78 -13.08 -32.55
N ALA A 181 -0.43 -14.36 -32.75
CA ALA A 181 0.38 -14.80 -33.89
C ALA A 181 -0.33 -14.60 -35.24
N ALA A 182 -1.66 -14.80 -35.30
CA ALA A 182 -2.46 -14.52 -36.49
C ALA A 182 -2.46 -13.04 -36.85
N LEU A 183 -2.62 -12.13 -35.88
CA LEU A 183 -2.53 -10.70 -36.12
C LEU A 183 -1.14 -10.26 -36.59
N GLU A 184 -0.09 -10.81 -35.98
CA GLU A 184 1.30 -10.52 -36.37
C GLU A 184 1.60 -11.00 -37.80
N THR A 185 1.13 -12.19 -38.17
CA THR A 185 1.28 -12.71 -39.54
C THR A 185 0.52 -11.88 -40.56
N ILE A 186 -0.70 -11.40 -40.25
CA ILE A 186 -1.44 -10.47 -41.11
C ILE A 186 -0.67 -9.16 -41.31
N GLN A 187 -0.11 -8.59 -40.24
CA GLN A 187 0.72 -7.38 -40.34
C GLN A 187 1.98 -7.61 -41.18
N ASN A 188 2.65 -8.75 -41.00
CA ASN A 188 3.83 -9.09 -41.78
C ASN A 188 3.49 -9.31 -43.26
N MET A 189 2.36 -9.92 -43.59
CA MET A 189 1.88 -10.03 -44.97
C MET A 189 1.64 -8.64 -45.59
N SER A 190 1.05 -7.70 -44.85
CA SER A 190 0.84 -6.34 -45.35
C SER A 190 2.17 -5.64 -45.69
N LYS A 191 3.18 -5.76 -44.80
CA LYS A 191 4.53 -5.21 -45.05
C LYS A 191 5.22 -5.83 -46.27
N VAL A 192 4.99 -7.12 -46.51
CA VAL A 192 5.53 -7.83 -47.69
C VAL A 192 4.86 -7.32 -48.96
N VAL A 193 3.54 -7.11 -48.95
CA VAL A 193 2.80 -6.53 -50.09
C VAL A 193 3.31 -5.12 -50.42
N ASP A 194 3.51 -4.26 -49.41
CA ASP A 194 4.08 -2.92 -49.61
C ASP A 194 5.50 -2.97 -50.19
N SER A 195 6.31 -3.90 -49.70
CA SER A 195 7.67 -4.11 -50.19
C SER A 195 7.71 -4.61 -51.64
N LEU A 196 6.77 -5.48 -52.02
CA LEU A 196 6.59 -5.94 -53.40
C LEU A 196 6.17 -4.79 -54.31
N TYR A 197 5.23 -3.95 -53.88
CA TYR A 197 4.79 -2.78 -54.64
C TYR A 197 5.95 -1.80 -54.89
N ASN A 198 6.76 -1.54 -53.86
CA ASN A 198 7.96 -0.71 -53.96
C ASN A 198 9.03 -1.29 -54.90
N LYS A 199 9.21 -2.62 -54.92
CA LYS A 199 10.13 -3.30 -55.84
C LYS A 199 9.63 -3.26 -57.28
N ALA A 200 8.32 -3.49 -57.51
CA ALA A 200 7.71 -3.42 -58.83
C ALA A 200 7.84 -2.01 -59.43
N LYS A 201 7.62 -0.97 -58.62
CA LYS A 201 7.77 0.44 -59.03
C LYS A 201 9.22 0.84 -59.35
N LYS A 202 10.23 0.08 -58.90
CA LYS A 202 11.65 0.31 -59.27
C LYS A 202 12.07 -0.38 -60.57
N LEU A 203 11.26 -1.32 -61.06
CA LEU A 203 11.52 -2.10 -62.28
C LEU A 203 10.79 -1.53 -63.51
N THR A 204 9.93 -0.53 -63.31
CA THR A 204 9.24 0.27 -64.34
C THR A 204 9.76 1.69 -64.30
#